data_AF-A0A849UQC0-F1
#
_entry.id   AF-A0A849UQC0-F1
#
_cell.length_a   1.000
_cell.length_b   1.000
_cell.length_c   1.000
_cell.angle_alpha   90.00
_cell.angle_beta   90.00
_cell.angle_gamma   90.00
#
_symmetry.space_group_name_H-M   'P 1'
#
loop_
_entity.id
_entity.type
_entity.pdbx_description
1 polymer ?
#
loop_
_entity_poly.entity_id
_entity_poly.type
_entity_poly.pdbx_seq_one_letter_code
_entity_poly.pdbx_strand_id
1 'polypeptide(L)'
;MNITATVLVSLCTLLPLISNAGLILSPGDSFDFEFNSISSVESAPLFYPSASYSLKEESPNTLLFTVFDGDINGSEIFSLPMSGGLGGGVVGLEFPSGSYWWPTLKGALRVEVLTGTIELDSFTVTTKIGSQYYEQTYAVPEPSSIALFLLGTGALLLRRNNFNKRIQPTGHSAPKC
;
A
#
# COMPACT_ATOMS: atom_id res chain seq x y z
N MET A 1 10.51 -42.85 3.95
CA MET A 1 10.81 -41.74 3.03
C MET A 1 9.74 -40.69 3.21
N ASN A 2 10.08 -39.57 3.85
CA ASN A 2 9.14 -38.53 4.27
C ASN A 2 8.92 -37.54 3.13
N ILE A 3 7.71 -37.50 2.57
CA ILE A 3 7.24 -36.45 1.67
C ILE A 3 6.47 -35.46 2.54
N THR A 4 7.17 -34.53 3.18
CA THR A 4 6.52 -33.52 4.05
C THR A 4 7.48 -32.36 4.28
N ALA A 5 7.42 -31.34 3.43
CA ALA A 5 7.78 -29.93 3.70
C ALA A 5 8.06 -29.07 2.44
N THR A 6 7.46 -29.39 1.28
CA THR A 6 7.71 -28.61 0.05
C THR A 6 6.47 -27.91 -0.52
N VAL A 7 5.45 -27.66 0.32
CA VAL A 7 4.19 -26.99 -0.11
C VAL A 7 3.97 -25.64 0.58
N LEU A 8 4.74 -25.29 1.60
CA LEU A 8 4.49 -24.07 2.40
C LEU A 8 5.26 -22.83 1.95
N VAL A 9 6.20 -22.94 1.02
CA VAL A 9 7.03 -21.81 0.58
C VAL A 9 6.54 -21.19 -0.74
N SER A 10 5.60 -21.86 -1.45
CA SER A 10 5.14 -21.40 -2.77
C SER A 10 3.81 -20.64 -2.78
N LEU A 11 3.15 -20.43 -1.62
CA LEU A 11 1.88 -19.70 -1.55
C LEU A 11 2.03 -18.21 -1.18
N CYS A 12 3.24 -17.76 -0.83
CA CYS A 12 3.55 -16.33 -0.69
C CYS A 12 3.89 -15.64 -2.01
N THR A 13 4.16 -16.40 -3.09
CA THR A 13 4.46 -15.86 -4.42
C THR A 13 3.22 -15.74 -5.32
N LEU A 14 2.02 -15.95 -4.78
CA LEU A 14 0.74 -15.96 -5.52
C LEU A 14 -0.24 -14.86 -5.09
N LEU A 15 0.21 -13.81 -4.40
CA LEU A 15 -0.62 -12.62 -4.22
C LEU A 15 -0.36 -11.65 -5.39
N PRO A 16 -1.19 -11.73 -6.44
CA PRO A 16 -1.80 -10.52 -6.95
C PRO A 16 -3.29 -10.76 -7.16
N LEU A 17 -4.02 -10.96 -6.07
CA LEU A 17 -5.45 -10.71 -6.01
C LEU A 17 -5.69 -9.77 -4.83
N ILE A 18 -4.92 -8.69 -4.79
CA ILE A 18 -5.35 -7.47 -4.11
C ILE A 18 -6.45 -6.95 -5.03
N SER A 19 -7.70 -7.03 -4.60
CA SER A 19 -8.77 -6.31 -5.28
C SER A 19 -8.37 -4.85 -5.36
N ASN A 20 -8.59 -4.21 -6.51
CA ASN A 20 -8.48 -2.75 -6.64
C ASN A 20 -9.66 -2.09 -5.89
N ALA A 21 -9.73 -2.19 -4.55
CA ALA A 21 -10.60 -1.30 -3.78
C ALA A 21 -9.69 -0.36 -3.00
N GLY A 22 -9.50 0.85 -3.52
CA GLY A 22 -8.68 1.87 -2.89
C GLY A 22 -9.21 2.29 -1.52
N LEU A 23 -8.37 3.01 -0.77
CA LEU A 23 -8.76 3.60 0.50
C LEU A 23 -9.74 4.75 0.25
N ILE A 24 -10.96 4.62 0.75
CA ILE A 24 -11.96 5.68 0.67
C ILE A 24 -11.70 6.70 1.78
N LEU A 25 -11.49 7.97 1.40
CA LEU A 25 -11.30 9.10 2.30
C LEU A 25 -12.46 10.09 2.13
N SER A 26 -13.03 10.52 3.26
CA SER A 26 -14.13 11.49 3.36
C SER A 26 -13.62 12.89 3.72
N PRO A 27 -14.44 13.96 3.61
CA PRO A 27 -14.01 15.30 3.97
C PRO A 27 -13.54 15.36 5.44
N GLY A 28 -12.33 15.90 5.65
CA GLY A 28 -11.65 15.95 6.94
C GLY A 28 -10.74 14.75 7.22
N ASP A 29 -10.78 13.70 6.40
CA ASP A 29 -9.83 12.59 6.51
C ASP A 29 -8.48 12.98 5.90
N SER A 30 -7.42 12.43 6.49
CA SER A 30 -6.06 12.53 5.96
C SER A 30 -5.41 11.15 5.89
N PHE A 31 -4.55 10.97 4.89
CA PHE A 31 -3.73 9.79 4.72
C PHE A 31 -2.26 10.20 4.64
N ASP A 32 -1.48 9.62 5.54
CA ASP A 32 -0.04 9.84 5.64
C ASP A 32 0.67 8.62 5.06
N PHE A 33 1.59 8.88 4.13
CA PHE A 33 2.38 7.88 3.47
C PHE A 33 3.86 8.20 3.64
N GLU A 34 4.62 7.25 4.21
CA GLU A 34 6.06 7.37 4.37
C GLU A 34 6.77 6.29 3.56
N PHE A 35 7.88 6.66 2.93
CA PHE A 35 8.74 5.73 2.21
C PHE A 35 10.20 5.89 2.59
N ASN A 36 10.90 4.75 2.63
CA ASN A 36 12.28 4.67 3.10
C ASN A 36 13.30 4.35 1.98
N SER A 37 12.81 4.13 0.76
CA SER A 37 13.63 3.84 -0.41
C SER A 37 12.86 4.13 -1.69
N ILE A 38 13.54 4.44 -2.78
CA ILE A 38 12.97 4.46 -4.13
C ILE A 38 13.91 3.65 -5.02
N SER A 39 13.37 2.77 -5.86
CA SER A 39 14.16 1.91 -6.74
C SER A 39 14.70 2.69 -7.93
N SER A 40 15.92 2.38 -8.37
CA SER A 40 16.48 2.97 -9.59
C SER A 40 15.80 2.41 -10.83
N VAL A 41 15.52 3.26 -11.81
CA VAL A 41 14.99 2.87 -13.12
C VAL A 41 15.96 3.24 -14.24
N GLU A 42 16.01 2.42 -15.29
CA GLU A 42 16.95 2.60 -16.41
C GLU A 42 16.55 3.75 -17.34
N SER A 43 15.26 4.06 -17.41
CA SER A 43 14.70 5.12 -18.26
C SER A 43 14.13 6.26 -17.44
N ALA A 44 14.15 7.47 -18.00
CA ALA A 44 13.47 8.61 -17.41
C ALA A 44 11.96 8.34 -17.30
N PRO A 45 11.34 8.53 -16.13
CA PRO A 45 9.89 8.49 -15.99
C PRO A 45 9.24 9.54 -16.91
N LEU A 46 7.98 9.34 -17.28
CA LEU A 46 7.26 10.33 -18.10
C LEU A 46 7.11 11.69 -17.39
N PHE A 47 7.11 11.69 -16.06
CA PHE A 47 7.03 12.87 -15.20
C PHE A 47 8.07 12.75 -14.09
N TYR A 48 9.03 13.68 -14.01
CA TYR A 48 10.02 13.71 -12.93
C TYR A 48 10.52 15.14 -12.63
N PRO A 49 10.81 15.48 -11.35
CA PRO A 49 10.37 14.77 -10.16
C PRO A 49 8.84 14.86 -10.02
N SER A 50 8.18 13.79 -9.58
CA SER A 50 6.72 13.72 -9.45
C SER A 50 6.28 12.83 -8.28
N ALA A 51 5.10 13.11 -7.75
CA ALA A 51 4.37 12.24 -6.85
C ALA A 51 2.95 12.18 -7.42
N SER A 52 2.61 11.05 -8.01
CA SER A 52 1.29 10.85 -8.58
C SER A 52 0.49 9.90 -7.72
N TYR A 53 -0.83 10.02 -7.80
CA TYR A 53 -1.74 9.14 -7.10
C TYR A 53 -2.84 8.71 -8.07
N SER A 54 -3.36 7.50 -7.88
CA SER A 54 -4.50 7.00 -8.64
C SER A 54 -5.76 7.23 -7.83
N LEU A 55 -6.70 8.01 -8.39
CA LEU A 55 -8.03 8.18 -7.80
C LEU A 55 -9.11 7.59 -8.67
N LYS A 56 -10.13 7.09 -7.99
CA LYS A 56 -11.46 6.88 -8.55
C LYS A 56 -12.41 7.86 -7.89
N GLU A 57 -12.98 8.76 -8.69
CA GLU A 57 -13.78 9.89 -8.21
C GLU A 57 -15.27 9.73 -8.56
N GLU A 58 -16.16 10.14 -7.64
CA GLU A 58 -17.61 10.25 -7.88
C GLU A 58 -18.14 11.71 -7.86
N SER A 59 -17.38 12.71 -7.42
CA SER A 59 -17.85 14.11 -7.25
C SER A 59 -16.69 15.11 -7.23
N PRO A 60 -16.89 16.42 -7.50
CA PRO A 60 -15.78 17.39 -7.44
C PRO A 60 -15.13 17.41 -6.06
N ASN A 61 -13.84 17.08 -6.01
CA ASN A 61 -13.10 17.03 -4.77
C ASN A 61 -12.07 18.16 -4.67
N THR A 62 -11.79 18.56 -3.43
CA THR A 62 -10.67 19.45 -3.11
C THR A 62 -9.76 18.69 -2.17
N LEU A 63 -8.49 18.57 -2.55
CA LEU A 63 -7.47 17.85 -1.82
C LEU A 63 -6.32 18.79 -1.48
N LEU A 64 -5.70 18.61 -0.32
CA LEU A 64 -4.44 19.24 0.02
C LEU A 64 -3.36 18.17 0.01
N PHE A 65 -2.39 18.34 -0.88
CA PHE A 65 -1.20 17.50 -0.95
C PHE A 65 -0.03 18.19 -0.29
N THR A 66 0.58 17.53 0.67
CA THR A 66 1.78 18.03 1.36
C THR A 66 2.91 17.03 1.22
N VAL A 67 4.10 17.53 0.90
CA VAL A 67 5.32 16.73 0.74
C VAL A 67 6.30 17.10 1.85
N PHE A 68 6.91 16.10 2.48
CA PHE A 68 7.88 16.25 3.54
C PHE A 68 9.21 15.60 3.20
N ASP A 69 10.31 16.21 3.66
CA ASP A 69 11.64 15.61 3.62
C ASP A 69 11.81 14.63 4.80
N GLY A 70 12.25 13.41 4.51
CA GLY A 70 12.45 12.37 5.52
C GLY A 70 11.17 11.66 5.95
N ASP A 71 10.43 12.25 6.90
CA ASP A 71 9.24 11.66 7.54
C ASP A 71 8.08 12.66 7.65
N ILE A 72 6.91 12.23 8.13
CA ILE A 72 5.71 13.08 8.21
C ILE A 72 5.82 14.25 9.20
N ASN A 73 6.76 14.17 10.13
CA ASN A 73 7.08 15.23 11.09
C ASN A 73 8.30 16.06 10.64
N GLY A 74 8.84 15.75 9.47
CA GLY A 74 9.97 16.43 8.85
C GLY A 74 9.62 17.82 8.36
N SER A 75 10.57 18.44 7.66
CA SER A 75 10.33 19.73 7.04
C SER A 75 9.36 19.56 5.88
N GLU A 76 8.28 20.33 5.90
CA GLU A 76 7.45 20.51 4.72
C GLU A 76 8.31 21.09 3.58
N ILE A 77 8.31 20.40 2.45
CA ILE A 77 8.94 20.86 1.21
C ILE A 77 7.96 21.78 0.49
N PHE A 78 6.68 21.36 0.40
CA PHE A 78 5.63 22.09 -0.29
C PHE A 78 4.23 21.54 0.02
N SER A 79 3.22 22.40 -0.09
CA SER A 79 1.80 22.03 -0.08
C SER A 79 1.06 22.63 -1.28
N LEU A 80 0.19 21.84 -1.91
CA LEU A 80 -0.65 22.27 -3.03
C LEU A 80 -2.11 21.89 -2.80
N PRO A 81 -3.04 22.87 -2.76
CA PRO A 81 -4.45 22.57 -2.90
C PRO A 81 -4.77 22.23 -4.35
N MET A 82 -5.40 21.10 -4.56
CA MET A 82 -5.91 20.65 -5.85
C MET A 82 -7.44 20.67 -5.80
N SER A 83 -8.06 21.28 -6.79
CA SER A 83 -9.51 21.20 -7.00
C SER A 83 -9.78 20.77 -8.44
N GLY A 84 -10.65 19.78 -8.61
CA GLY A 84 -11.00 19.32 -9.94
C GLY A 84 -11.95 18.14 -9.93
N GLY A 85 -12.82 18.06 -10.94
CA GLY A 85 -13.49 16.83 -11.33
C GLY A 85 -12.57 16.06 -12.28
N LEU A 86 -11.71 15.25 -11.72
CA LEU A 86 -10.75 14.41 -12.42
C LEU A 86 -11.47 13.10 -12.76
N GLY A 87 -12.19 13.12 -13.90
CA GLY A 87 -12.82 11.92 -14.44
C GLY A 87 -11.83 10.75 -14.40
N GLY A 88 -12.21 9.68 -13.69
CA GLY A 88 -11.30 8.66 -13.13
C GLY A 88 -10.01 8.42 -13.90
N GLY A 89 -8.87 8.61 -13.22
CA GLY A 89 -7.55 8.52 -13.84
C GLY A 89 -6.41 8.74 -12.85
N VAL A 90 -5.20 8.49 -13.32
CA VAL A 90 -3.97 8.81 -12.58
C VAL A 90 -3.78 10.32 -12.60
N VAL A 91 -3.78 10.92 -11.41
CA VAL A 91 -3.53 12.34 -11.25
C VAL A 91 -2.05 12.51 -10.92
N GLY A 92 -1.29 12.98 -11.90
CA GLY A 92 0.11 13.35 -11.71
C GLY A 92 0.23 14.76 -11.18
N LEU A 93 0.92 14.93 -10.05
CA LEU A 93 1.47 16.23 -9.71
C LEU A 93 2.82 16.38 -10.41
N GLU A 94 2.84 17.24 -11.43
CA GLU A 94 4.09 17.74 -11.99
C GLU A 94 4.61 18.86 -11.10
N PHE A 95 5.82 18.68 -10.62
CA PHE A 95 6.41 19.56 -9.63
C PHE A 95 7.36 20.57 -10.26
N PRO A 96 7.57 21.74 -9.63
CA PRO A 96 8.47 22.76 -10.15
C PRO A 96 9.85 22.16 -10.42
N SER A 97 10.25 22.21 -11.69
CA SER A 97 11.51 21.67 -12.18
C SER A 97 12.70 22.29 -11.44
N GLY A 98 13.67 21.45 -11.04
CA GLY A 98 14.98 21.88 -10.56
C GLY A 98 15.32 21.60 -9.09
N SER A 99 14.38 21.09 -8.28
CA SER A 99 14.66 20.71 -6.89
C SER A 99 14.62 19.19 -6.73
N TYR A 100 15.72 18.61 -6.21
CA TYR A 100 15.77 17.20 -5.84
C TYR A 100 15.13 17.04 -4.47
N TRP A 101 13.88 16.57 -4.42
CA TRP A 101 13.08 16.61 -3.19
C TRP A 101 13.39 15.50 -2.21
N TRP A 102 13.80 14.34 -2.72
CA TRP A 102 14.16 13.19 -1.91
C TRP A 102 15.61 12.79 -2.21
N PRO A 103 16.60 13.65 -1.88
CA PRO A 103 18.01 13.38 -2.18
C PRO A 103 18.53 12.16 -1.40
N THR A 104 17.86 11.80 -0.31
CA THR A 104 18.14 10.61 0.52
C THR A 104 17.30 9.39 0.12
N LEU A 105 16.46 9.51 -0.91
CA LEU A 105 15.47 8.51 -1.34
C LEU A 105 14.45 8.14 -0.25
N LYS A 106 14.25 9.05 0.72
CA LYS A 106 13.29 8.95 1.81
C LYS A 106 12.43 10.19 1.87
N GLY A 107 11.18 10.03 2.26
CA GLY A 107 10.24 11.14 2.37
C GLY A 107 8.87 10.70 2.85
N ALA A 108 8.01 11.69 3.03
CA ALA A 108 6.62 11.47 3.33
C ALA A 108 5.70 12.35 2.49
N LEU A 109 4.47 11.89 2.35
CA LEU A 109 3.38 12.53 1.64
C LEU A 109 2.15 12.51 2.54
N ARG A 110 1.45 13.63 2.62
CA ARG A 110 0.11 13.71 3.23
C ARG A 110 -0.89 14.09 2.16
N VAL A 111 -2.01 13.38 2.15
CA VAL A 111 -3.19 13.73 1.38
C VAL A 111 -4.30 14.02 2.35
N GLU A 112 -4.81 15.24 2.35
CA GLU A 112 -5.97 15.64 3.14
C GLU A 112 -7.15 15.97 2.24
N VAL A 113 -8.33 15.42 2.55
CA VAL A 113 -9.54 15.66 1.79
C VAL A 113 -10.26 16.86 2.37
N LEU A 114 -10.23 17.99 1.66
CA LEU A 114 -10.92 19.21 2.10
C LEU A 114 -12.42 19.14 1.75
N THR A 115 -12.77 18.62 0.58
CA THR A 115 -14.17 18.45 0.17
C THR A 115 -14.37 17.21 -0.70
N GLY A 116 -15.54 16.60 -0.56
CA GLY A 116 -15.98 15.43 -1.31
C GLY A 116 -15.32 14.11 -0.87
N THR A 117 -15.42 13.06 -1.69
CA THR A 117 -14.96 11.70 -1.35
C THR A 117 -14.06 11.17 -2.45
N ILE A 118 -12.92 10.61 -2.06
CA ILE A 118 -11.95 9.99 -2.98
C ILE A 118 -11.69 8.55 -2.61
N GLU A 119 -11.48 7.70 -3.61
CA GLU A 119 -10.89 6.38 -3.47
C GLU A 119 -9.43 6.46 -3.92
N LEU A 120 -8.51 6.14 -3.03
CA LEU A 120 -7.07 6.25 -3.22
C LEU A 120 -6.44 4.85 -3.35
N ASP A 121 -5.95 4.52 -4.55
CA ASP A 121 -5.47 3.16 -4.83
C ASP A 121 -3.96 3.00 -4.57
N SER A 122 -3.17 3.98 -5.02
CA SER A 122 -1.71 3.88 -5.04
C SER A 122 -1.05 5.25 -5.14
N PHE A 123 0.22 5.28 -4.75
CA PHE A 123 1.14 6.39 -4.90
C PHE A 123 2.33 5.97 -5.76
N THR A 124 2.74 6.81 -6.69
CA THR A 124 4.02 6.65 -7.40
C THR A 124 4.87 7.85 -7.11
N VAL A 125 6.10 7.61 -6.65
CA VAL A 125 7.08 8.64 -6.35
C VAL A 125 8.21 8.51 -7.35
N THR A 126 8.58 9.62 -7.98
CA THR A 126 9.71 9.69 -8.91
C THR A 126 10.69 10.78 -8.50
N THR A 127 11.98 10.49 -8.63
CA THR A 127 13.03 11.48 -8.41
C THR A 127 14.22 11.22 -9.30
N LYS A 128 15.12 12.20 -9.37
CA LYS A 128 16.38 12.11 -10.10
C LYS A 128 17.50 12.46 -9.14
N ILE A 129 18.62 11.75 -9.18
CA ILE A 129 19.82 12.14 -8.42
C ILE A 129 21.00 12.03 -9.38
N GLY A 130 21.62 13.18 -9.68
CA GLY A 130 22.65 13.25 -10.72
C GLY A 130 22.09 12.85 -12.09
N SER A 131 22.64 11.79 -12.69
CA SER A 131 22.17 11.23 -13.97
C SER A 131 21.18 10.07 -13.81
N GLN A 132 20.94 9.58 -12.59
CA GLN A 132 20.13 8.39 -12.33
C GLN A 132 18.68 8.77 -12.01
N TYR A 133 17.75 7.99 -12.55
CA TYR A 133 16.32 8.10 -12.27
C TYR A 133 15.89 7.06 -11.23
N TYR A 134 14.91 7.43 -10.42
CA TYR A 134 14.32 6.60 -9.39
C TYR A 134 12.81 6.70 -9.47
N GLU A 135 12.14 5.56 -9.38
CA GLU A 135 10.69 5.46 -9.42
C GLU A 135 10.25 4.28 -8.55
N GLN A 136 9.19 4.49 -7.77
CA GLN A 136 8.58 3.42 -6.99
C GLN A 136 7.08 3.69 -6.84
N THR A 137 6.29 2.65 -7.14
CA THR A 137 4.85 2.63 -6.86
C THR A 137 4.58 1.85 -5.58
N TYR A 138 3.68 2.39 -4.78
CA TYR A 138 3.21 1.88 -3.51
C TYR A 138 1.70 1.72 -3.57
N ALA A 139 1.22 0.50 -3.32
CA ALA A 139 -0.22 0.26 -3.17
C ALA A 139 -0.68 0.74 -1.79
N VAL A 140 -1.84 1.38 -1.74
CA VAL A 140 -2.48 1.74 -0.47
C VAL A 140 -3.16 0.50 0.11
N PRO A 141 -2.80 0.06 1.33
CA PRO A 141 -3.40 -1.13 1.91
C PRO A 141 -4.89 -0.91 2.22
N GLU A 142 -5.76 -1.82 1.80
CA GLU A 142 -7.17 -1.73 2.21
C GLU A 142 -7.29 -2.08 3.71
N PRO A 143 -8.07 -1.33 4.51
CA PRO A 143 -8.23 -1.59 5.93
C PRO A 143 -8.82 -2.98 6.26
N SER A 144 -9.56 -3.58 5.33
CA SER A 144 -10.37 -4.78 5.59
C SER A 144 -9.75 -6.09 5.11
N SER A 145 -8.86 -6.09 4.11
CA SER A 145 -8.32 -7.32 3.53
C SER A 145 -7.25 -7.97 4.40
N ILE A 146 -6.45 -7.19 5.15
CA ILE A 146 -5.52 -7.75 6.16
C ILE A 146 -6.30 -8.40 7.31
N ALA A 147 -7.34 -7.72 7.80
CA ALA A 147 -8.18 -8.24 8.88
C ALA A 147 -8.91 -9.53 8.45
N LEU A 148 -9.49 -9.56 7.26
CA LEU A 148 -10.14 -10.76 6.71
C LEU A 148 -9.14 -11.89 6.45
N PHE A 149 -7.92 -11.58 6.02
CA PHE A 149 -6.87 -12.60 5.87
C PHE A 149 -6.47 -13.21 7.21
N LEU A 150 -6.26 -12.39 8.24
CA LEU A 150 -5.92 -12.86 9.59
C LEU A 150 -7.07 -13.67 10.21
N LEU A 151 -8.31 -13.20 10.05
CA LEU A 151 -9.51 -13.93 10.51
C LEU A 151 -9.69 -15.25 9.75
N GLY A 152 -9.51 -15.23 8.43
CA GLY A 152 -9.63 -16.41 7.57
C GLY A 152 -8.58 -17.47 7.88
N THR A 153 -7.31 -17.08 7.96
CA THR A 153 -6.19 -17.97 8.31
C THR A 153 -6.34 -18.51 9.74
N GLY A 154 -6.72 -17.66 10.70
CA GLY A 154 -7.01 -18.06 12.07
C GLY A 154 -8.12 -19.11 12.16
N ALA A 155 -9.25 -18.89 11.47
CA ALA A 155 -10.36 -19.84 11.43
C ALA A 155 -9.96 -21.19 10.81
N LEU A 156 -9.15 -21.16 9.76
CA LEU A 156 -8.71 -22.37 9.05
C LEU A 156 -7.73 -23.21 9.88
N LEU A 157 -6.82 -22.56 10.61
CA LEU A 157 -5.91 -23.22 11.55
C LEU A 157 -6.64 -23.83 12.76
N LEU A 158 -7.63 -23.13 13.31
CA LEU A 158 -8.47 -23.65 14.39
C LEU A 158 -9.28 -24.87 13.94
N ARG A 159 -9.85 -24.81 12.73
CA ARG A 159 -10.59 -25.94 12.14
C ARG A 159 -9.69 -27.15 11.93
N ARG A 160 -8.47 -26.96 11.43
CA ARG A 160 -7.47 -28.03 11.25
C ARG A 160 -7.09 -28.68 12.59
N ASN A 161 -6.89 -27.89 13.64
CA ASN A 161 -6.53 -28.43 14.96
C ASN A 161 -7.67 -29.27 15.58
N ASN A 162 -8.92 -28.84 15.38
CA ASN A 162 -10.10 -29.59 15.83
C ASN A 162 -10.34 -30.88 15.03
N PHE A 163 -9.99 -30.91 13.73
CA PHE A 163 -10.00 -32.15 12.94
C PHE A 163 -8.96 -33.16 13.44
N ASN A 164 -7.74 -32.71 13.75
CA ASN A 164 -6.70 -33.60 14.28
C ASN A 164 -7.05 -34.18 15.66
N LYS A 165 -7.74 -33.42 16.52
CA LYS A 165 -8.22 -33.94 17.81
C LYS A 165 -9.31 -35.00 17.69
N ARG A 166 -10.13 -34.97 16.63
CA ARG A 166 -11.18 -35.99 16.40
C ARG A 166 -10.64 -37.32 15.86
N ILE A 167 -9.41 -37.35 15.35
CA ILE A 167 -8.80 -38.56 14.76
C ILE A 167 -7.90 -39.29 15.76
N GLN A 168 -7.64 -38.71 16.95
CA GLN A 168 -6.99 -39.48 18.02
C GLN A 168 -7.93 -40.60 18.45
N PRO A 169 -7.58 -41.89 18.24
CA PRO A 169 -8.37 -42.98 18.77
C PRO A 169 -8.29 -42.87 20.29
N THR A 170 -9.45 -42.81 20.94
CA THR A 170 -9.55 -43.01 22.38
C THR A 170 -8.88 -44.34 22.70
N GLY A 171 -7.68 -44.26 23.29
CA GLY A 171 -6.91 -45.42 23.71
C GLY A 171 -7.79 -46.28 24.62
N HIS A 172 -8.22 -47.42 24.09
CA HIS A 172 -8.95 -48.43 24.84
C HIS A 172 -8.03 -48.92 25.97
N SER A 173 -8.40 -48.60 27.20
CA SER A 173 -7.78 -49.19 28.39
C SER A 173 -8.06 -50.69 28.36
N ALA A 174 -7.04 -51.50 28.08
CA ALA A 174 -7.14 -52.95 28.20
C ALA A 174 -7.34 -53.32 29.69
N PRO A 175 -8.32 -54.17 30.04
CA PRO A 175 -8.45 -54.67 31.39
C PRO A 175 -7.28 -55.61 31.70
N LYS A 176 -6.62 -55.38 32.83
CA LYS A 176 -5.61 -56.28 33.39
C LYS A 176 -6.32 -57.56 33.85
N CYS A 177 -5.95 -58.69 33.27
CA CYS A 177 -6.20 -60.03 33.84
C CYS A 177 -5.27 -60.26 35.02
#